data_AF-A0ABC8JPS3-F1
#
_entry.id   AF-A0ABC8JPS3-F1
#
_cell.length_a   1.000
_cell.length_b   1.000
_cell.length_c   1.000
_cell.angle_alpha   90.00
_cell.angle_beta   90.00
_cell.angle_gamma   90.00
#
_symmetry.space_group_name_H-M   'P 1'
#
loop_
_entity.id
_entity.type
_entity.pdbx_description
1 polymer ?
#
loop_
_entity_poly.entity_id
_entity_poly.type
_entity_poly.pdbx_seq_one_letter_code
_entity_poly.pdbx_strand_id
1 'polypeptide(L)'
;MEGPLMEEESQTVKDAYQRGKFDMMKHYRALLIMYRDQTRAIKARHLVYRVRLEAKLEFLHECESLFFMYHEKKKTEFELALAESKLEDVRVPPIDWFKLGEPMMYD
;
A
#
# COMPACT_ATOMS: atom_id res chain seq x y z
N MET A 1 1.81 39.73 44.91
CA MET A 1 1.88 38.28 45.15
C MET A 1 1.08 37.62 44.03
N GLU A 2 1.71 37.37 42.89
CA GLU A 2 1.13 36.51 41.86
C GLU A 2 1.45 35.08 42.27
N GLY A 3 0.40 34.31 42.54
CA GLY A 3 0.49 33.02 43.22
C GLY A 3 0.83 31.84 42.30
N PRO A 4 1.16 30.68 42.89
CA PRO A 4 1.57 29.44 42.20
C PRO A 4 0.55 28.87 41.20
N LEU A 5 -0.70 29.35 41.20
CA LEU A 5 -1.78 28.92 40.30
C LEU A 5 -1.52 29.22 38.81
N MET A 6 -0.83 30.32 38.48
CA MET A 6 -0.54 30.70 37.10
C MET A 6 0.53 29.79 36.44
N GLU A 7 1.44 29.23 37.24
CA GLU A 7 2.45 28.28 36.75
C GLU A 7 1.84 26.89 36.51
N GLU A 8 0.93 26.43 37.38
CA GLU A 8 0.24 25.14 37.22
C GLU A 8 -0.67 25.11 35.96
N GLU A 9 -1.44 26.17 35.69
CA GLU A 9 -2.26 26.25 34.47
C GLU A 9 -1.40 26.28 33.20
N SER A 10 -0.29 27.03 33.21
CA SER A 10 0.67 27.11 32.09
C SER A 10 1.35 25.76 31.81
N GLN A 11 1.65 24.99 32.87
CA GLN A 11 2.21 23.66 32.75
C GLN A 11 1.18 22.66 32.17
N THR A 12 -0.08 22.77 32.59
CA THR A 12 -1.18 21.91 32.13
C THR A 12 -1.47 22.10 30.63
N VAL A 13 -1.43 23.34 30.13
CA VAL A 13 -1.60 23.66 28.71
C VAL A 13 -0.43 23.13 27.87
N LYS A 14 0.81 23.27 28.35
CA LYS A 14 1.98 22.68 27.67
C LYS A 14 1.88 21.16 27.58
N ASP A 15 1.46 20.50 28.64
CA ASP A 15 1.30 19.04 28.67
C ASP A 15 0.17 18.56 27.75
N ALA A 16 -0.93 19.32 27.66
CA ALA A 16 -2.01 19.03 26.70
C ALA A 16 -1.52 19.16 25.24
N TYR A 17 -0.75 20.20 24.94
CA TYR A 17 -0.16 20.40 23.61
C TYR A 17 0.83 19.29 23.23
N GLN A 18 1.72 18.90 24.15
CA GLN A 18 2.68 17.81 23.89
C GLN A 18 2.00 16.45 23.72
N ARG A 19 0.94 16.17 24.50
CA ARG A 19 0.11 14.98 24.32
C ARG A 19 -0.55 14.96 22.95
N GLY A 20 -1.20 16.06 22.55
CA GLY A 20 -1.80 16.18 21.22
C GLY A 20 -0.80 15.96 20.08
N LYS A 21 0.41 16.52 20.20
CA LYS A 21 1.50 16.29 19.23
C LYS A 21 1.93 14.83 19.17
N PHE A 22 2.04 14.16 20.33
CA PHE A 22 2.45 12.76 20.40
C PHE A 22 1.36 11.82 19.86
N ASP A 23 0.10 12.12 20.14
CA ASP A 23 -1.05 11.33 19.68
C ASP A 23 -1.25 11.48 18.17
N MET A 24 -1.10 12.69 17.62
CA MET A 24 -1.02 12.88 16.15
C MET A 24 0.13 12.09 15.55
N MET A 25 1.32 12.14 16.14
CA MET A 25 2.47 11.41 15.62
C MET A 25 2.26 9.89 15.63
N LYS A 26 1.62 9.36 16.68
CA LYS A 26 1.20 7.95 16.73
C LYS A 26 0.18 7.62 15.65
N HIS A 27 -0.81 8.48 15.46
CA HIS A 27 -1.85 8.32 14.45
C HIS A 27 -1.24 8.24 13.04
N TYR A 28 -0.41 9.23 12.65
CA TYR A 28 0.28 9.23 11.36
C TYR A 28 1.23 8.04 11.19
N ARG A 29 1.95 7.61 12.24
CA ARG A 29 2.77 6.39 12.19
C ARG A 29 1.93 5.14 11.91
N ALA A 30 0.75 5.02 12.53
CA ALA A 30 -0.14 3.88 12.29
C ALA A 30 -0.63 3.87 10.83
N LEU A 31 -1.02 5.02 10.28
CA LEU A 31 -1.42 5.15 8.87
C LEU A 31 -0.31 4.74 7.91
N LEU A 32 0.94 5.19 8.15
CA LEU A 32 2.09 4.83 7.32
C LEU A 32 2.39 3.32 7.37
N ILE A 33 2.24 2.68 8.52
CA ILE A 33 2.41 1.24 8.67
C ILE A 33 1.33 0.49 7.88
N MET A 34 0.06 0.89 8.02
CA MET A 34 -1.05 0.29 7.27
C MET A 34 -0.84 0.41 5.76
N TYR A 35 -0.44 1.59 5.28
CA TYR A 35 -0.16 1.81 3.86
C TYR A 35 0.99 0.92 3.34
N ARG A 36 2.07 0.82 4.12
CA ARG A 36 3.20 -0.05 3.79
C ARG A 36 2.76 -1.51 3.71
N ASP A 37 1.96 -1.97 4.65
CA ASP A 37 1.53 -3.36 4.73
C ASP A 37 0.51 -3.70 3.63
N GLN A 38 -0.41 -2.79 3.30
CA GLN A 38 -1.31 -2.91 2.16
C GLN A 38 -0.54 -2.97 0.83
N THR A 39 0.45 -2.10 0.65
CA THR A 39 1.33 -2.10 -0.53
C THR A 39 2.09 -3.42 -0.66
N ARG A 40 2.64 -3.93 0.45
CA ARG A 40 3.33 -5.23 0.47
C ARG A 40 2.39 -6.39 0.10
N ALA A 41 1.17 -6.41 0.63
CA ALA A 41 0.19 -7.45 0.33
C ALA A 41 -0.21 -7.45 -1.15
N ILE A 42 -0.43 -6.28 -1.74
CA ILE A 42 -0.71 -6.13 -3.18
C ILE A 42 0.48 -6.65 -4.00
N LYS A 43 1.70 -6.18 -3.72
CA LYS A 43 2.92 -6.64 -4.41
C LYS A 43 3.11 -8.16 -4.31
N ALA A 44 2.87 -8.74 -3.13
CA ALA A 44 2.98 -10.19 -2.92
C ALA A 44 1.98 -10.98 -3.77
N ARG A 45 0.71 -10.53 -3.86
CA ARG A 45 -0.30 -11.17 -4.71
C ARG A 45 0.08 -11.13 -6.19
N HIS A 46 0.60 -10.00 -6.66
CA HIS A 46 1.03 -9.86 -8.04
C HIS A 46 2.30 -10.66 -8.35
N LEU A 47 3.24 -10.78 -7.40
CA LEU A 47 4.42 -11.63 -7.55
C LEU A 47 4.01 -13.10 -7.72
N VAL A 48 3.06 -13.60 -6.92
CA VAL A 48 2.52 -14.96 -7.06
C VAL A 48 1.88 -15.16 -8.44
N TYR A 49 1.13 -14.15 -8.94
CA TYR A 49 0.55 -14.20 -10.28
C TYR A 49 1.62 -14.24 -11.38
N ARG A 50 2.69 -13.45 -11.24
CA ARG A 50 3.82 -13.44 -12.18
C ARG A 50 4.55 -14.78 -12.23
N VAL A 51 4.92 -15.32 -11.06
CA VAL A 51 5.58 -16.64 -10.95
C VAL A 51 4.72 -17.74 -11.57
N ARG A 52 3.39 -17.69 -11.40
CA ARG A 52 2.47 -18.64 -12.04
C ARG A 52 2.48 -18.53 -13.57
N LEU A 53 2.55 -17.32 -14.11
CA LEU A 53 2.64 -17.10 -15.55
C LEU A 53 4.00 -17.53 -16.11
N GLU A 54 5.10 -17.22 -15.42
CA GLU A 54 6.45 -17.69 -15.76
C GLU A 54 6.50 -19.21 -15.82
N ALA A 55 6.00 -19.91 -14.78
CA ALA A 55 5.94 -21.37 -14.74
C ALA A 55 5.06 -21.95 -15.85
N LYS A 56 3.94 -21.29 -16.18
CA LYS A 56 3.09 -21.70 -17.31
C LYS A 56 3.83 -21.55 -18.64
N LEU A 57 4.58 -20.47 -18.81
CA LEU A 57 5.33 -20.17 -20.02
C LEU A 57 6.52 -21.13 -20.21
N GLU A 58 7.21 -21.49 -19.13
CA GLU A 58 8.24 -22.53 -19.10
C GLU A 58 7.68 -23.90 -19.51
N PHE A 59 6.54 -24.31 -18.94
CA PHE A 59 5.84 -25.54 -19.34
C PHE A 59 5.42 -25.52 -20.82
N LEU A 60 4.93 -24.38 -21.31
CA LEU A 60 4.57 -24.21 -22.73
C LEU A 60 5.80 -24.29 -23.65
N HIS A 61 6.95 -23.79 -23.21
CA HIS A 61 8.23 -23.93 -23.92
C HIS A 61 8.70 -25.39 -23.99
N GLU A 62 8.60 -26.14 -22.89
CA GLU A 62 8.90 -27.58 -22.87
C GLU A 62 7.96 -28.37 -23.80
N CYS A 63 6.71 -27.92 -23.92
CA CYS A 63 5.69 -28.55 -24.78
C CYS A 63 5.66 -28.01 -26.23
N GLU A 64 6.49 -27.03 -26.59
CA GLU A 64 6.48 -26.33 -27.88
C GLU A 64 6.81 -27.25 -29.08
N SER A 65 7.23 -28.49 -28.83
CA SER A 65 7.35 -29.55 -29.85
C SER A 65 6.01 -29.96 -30.49
N LEU A 66 4.87 -29.59 -29.90
CA LEU A 66 3.53 -29.87 -30.41
C LEU A 66 2.88 -28.58 -30.94
N PHE A 67 2.75 -28.48 -32.27
CA PHE A 67 2.33 -27.32 -33.08
C PHE A 67 1.10 -26.52 -32.60
N PHE A 68 0.25 -27.10 -31.75
CA PHE A 68 -0.93 -26.42 -31.16
C PHE A 68 -0.58 -25.40 -30.07
N MET A 69 0.58 -25.52 -29.43
CA MET A 69 0.96 -24.75 -28.22
C MET A 69 1.52 -23.35 -28.52
N TYR A 70 1.93 -23.07 -29.77
CA TYR A 70 2.47 -21.77 -30.18
C TYR A 70 1.49 -20.60 -29.91
N HIS A 71 0.20 -20.82 -30.18
CA HIS A 71 -0.83 -19.82 -29.91
C HIS A 71 -1.08 -19.62 -28.42
N GLU A 72 -1.03 -20.67 -27.60
CA GLU A 72 -1.15 -20.54 -26.14
C GLU A 72 0.06 -19.82 -25.53
N LYS A 73 1.27 -20.08 -26.03
CA LYS A 73 2.48 -19.37 -25.61
C LYS A 73 2.39 -17.89 -25.91
N LYS A 74 2.07 -17.52 -27.16
CA LYS A 74 1.86 -16.11 -27.53
C LYS A 74 0.78 -15.43 -26.71
N LYS A 75 -0.32 -16.12 -26.41
CA LYS A 75 -1.37 -15.60 -25.53
C LYS A 75 -0.84 -15.35 -24.13
N THR A 76 -0.07 -16.28 -23.57
CA THR A 76 0.49 -16.18 -22.22
C THR A 76 1.56 -15.08 -22.12
N GLU A 77 2.42 -14.94 -23.13
CA GLU A 77 3.37 -13.81 -23.25
C GLU A 77 2.65 -12.46 -23.25
N PHE A 78 1.54 -12.37 -23.99
CA PHE A 78 0.73 -11.15 -24.04
C PHE A 78 0.03 -10.86 -22.71
N GLU A 79 -0.48 -11.90 -22.03
CA GLU A 79 -1.06 -11.79 -20.69
C GLU A 79 -0.02 -11.35 -19.64
N LEU A 80 1.23 -11.81 -19.77
CA LEU A 80 2.34 -11.39 -18.91
C LEU A 80 2.69 -9.92 -19.13
N ALA A 81 2.89 -9.50 -20.39
CA ALA A 81 3.16 -8.11 -20.73
C ALA A 81 2.01 -7.18 -20.27
N LEU A 82 0.76 -7.63 -20.41
CA LEU A 82 -0.40 -6.91 -19.89
C LEU A 82 -0.42 -6.84 -18.36
N ALA A 83 -0.01 -7.91 -17.67
CA ALA A 83 0.09 -7.92 -16.22
C ALA A 83 1.19 -7.00 -15.70
N GLU A 84 2.33 -6.94 -16.40
CA GLU A 84 3.46 -6.03 -16.12
C GLU A 84 3.07 -4.57 -16.36
N SER A 85 2.44 -4.27 -17.49
CA SER A 85 1.90 -2.93 -17.78
C SER A 85 0.85 -2.51 -16.75
N LYS A 86 -0.06 -3.41 -16.36
CA LYS A 86 -1.01 -3.12 -15.26
C LYS A 86 -0.31 -2.87 -13.93
N LEU A 87 0.85 -3.47 -13.70
CA LEU A 87 1.64 -3.27 -12.49
C LEU A 87 2.26 -1.87 -12.43
N GLU A 88 2.66 -1.32 -13.58
CA GLU A 88 3.08 0.09 -13.71
C GLU A 88 1.90 1.05 -13.51
N ASP A 89 0.70 0.67 -13.95
CA ASP A 89 -0.52 1.47 -13.82
C ASP A 89 -1.25 1.33 -12.46
N VAL A 90 -0.80 0.45 -11.55
CA VAL A 90 -1.36 0.38 -10.19
C VAL A 90 -0.97 1.64 -9.43
N ARG A 91 -1.79 2.69 -9.59
CA ARG A 91 -1.85 3.79 -8.64
C ARG A 91 -2.39 3.24 -7.33
N VAL A 92 -1.66 3.50 -6.25
CA VAL A 92 -2.17 3.18 -4.92
C VAL A 92 -3.46 3.97 -4.74
N PRO A 93 -4.57 3.32 -4.33
CA PRO A 93 -5.83 4.02 -4.13
C PRO A 93 -5.60 5.22 -3.19
N PRO A 94 -6.15 6.40 -3.52
CA PRO A 94 -6.10 7.52 -2.60
C PRO A 94 -6.71 7.08 -1.26
N ILE A 95 -6.11 7.57 -0.18
CA ILE A 95 -6.54 7.22 1.17
C ILE A 95 -8.01 7.64 1.32
N ASP A 96 -8.85 6.70 1.74
CA ASP A 96 -10.24 6.97 2.07
C ASP A 96 -10.29 7.64 3.45
N TRP A 97 -10.00 8.94 3.46
CA TRP A 97 -9.94 9.77 4.65
C TRP A 97 -11.27 9.79 5.43
N PHE A 98 -12.40 9.58 4.74
CA PHE A 98 -13.72 9.45 5.36
C PHE A 98 -13.83 8.20 6.24
N LYS A 99 -13.36 7.03 5.77
CA LYS A 99 -13.36 5.81 6.59
C LYS A 99 -12.41 5.87 7.78
N LEU A 100 -11.42 6.75 7.73
CA LEU A 100 -10.45 6.96 8.80
C LEU A 100 -10.89 8.02 9.82
N GLY A 101 -12.05 8.65 9.61
CA GLY A 101 -12.57 9.70 10.50
C GLY A 101 -11.89 11.06 10.33
N GLU A 102 -11.10 11.24 9.27
CA GLU A 102 -10.38 12.49 8.97
C GLU A 102 -10.80 13.09 7.61
N PRO A 103 -12.09 13.37 7.37
CA PRO A 103 -12.58 13.84 6.08
C PRO A 103 -11.96 15.16 5.60
N MET A 104 -11.36 15.94 6.51
CA MET A 104 -10.67 17.21 6.24
C MET A 104 -9.33 17.04 5.51
N MET A 105 -8.78 15.82 5.45
CA MET A 105 -7.54 15.51 4.72
C MET A 105 -7.77 15.19 3.24
N TYR A 106 -9.02 15.30 2.79
CA TYR A 106 -9.41 15.12 1.39
C TYR A 106 -9.30 16.49 0.67
N ASP A 107 -8.21 16.70 -0.05
CA ASP A 107 -8.06 17.80 -1.03
C ASP A 107 -8.74 17.44 -2.37
#